data_AF-A0A843K1U1-F1
#
_entry.id   AF-A0A843K1U1-F1
#
_cell.length_a   1.000
_cell.length_b   1.000
_cell.length_c   1.000
_cell.angle_alpha   90.00
_cell.angle_beta   90.00
_cell.angle_gamma   90.00
#
_symmetry.space_group_name_H-M   'P 1'
#
loop_
_entity.id
_entity.type
_entity.pdbx_description
1 polymer ?
#
loop_
_entity_poly.entity_id
_entity_poly.type
_entity_poly.pdbx_seq_one_letter_code
_entity_poly.pdbx_strand_id
1 'polypeptide(L)' 'MGRVKSKFGHHILIVECDAAKLPRLYSKVLDKRWKPVGKLIDIFGNVTSPYAAVLTNIEEPSRL' A
#
# COMPACT_ATOMS: atom_id res chain seq x y z
N MET A 1 8.07 0.86 1.91
CA MET A 1 7.22 -0.31 1.57
C MET A 1 8.10 -1.46 1.13
N GLY A 2 7.71 -2.68 1.48
CA GLY A 2 8.43 -3.91 1.18
C GLY A 2 7.74 -4.78 0.13
N ARG A 3 7.85 -6.10 0.31
CA ARG A 3 7.30 -7.10 -0.63
C ARG A 3 5.81 -7.31 -0.38
N VAL A 4 5.08 -7.59 -1.47
CA VAL A 4 3.70 -8.08 -1.40
C VAL A 4 3.70 -9.47 -0.80
N LYS A 5 2.87 -9.70 0.22
CA LYS A 5 2.68 -11.00 0.88
C LYS A 5 1.44 -11.71 0.42
N SER A 6 0.36 -10.97 0.22
CA SER A 6 -0.92 -11.53 -0.18
C SER A 6 -1.74 -10.53 -0.98
N LYS A 7 -2.72 -11.08 -1.69
CA LYS A 7 -3.81 -10.37 -2.34
C LYS A 7 -5.10 -10.75 -1.64
N PHE A 8 -5.91 -9.76 -1.26
CA PHE A 8 -7.22 -9.97 -0.68
C PHE A 8 -8.30 -9.39 -1.61
N GLY A 9 -9.19 -10.25 -2.09
CA GLY A 9 -10.15 -9.89 -3.14
C GLY A 9 -9.46 -9.37 -4.41
N HIS A 10 -10.16 -8.53 -5.16
CA HIS A 10 -9.65 -7.95 -6.42
C HIS A 10 -8.86 -6.65 -6.24
N HIS A 11 -8.91 -6.03 -5.05
CA HIS A 11 -8.49 -4.64 -4.88
C HIS A 11 -7.55 -4.39 -3.70
N ILE A 12 -7.11 -5.41 -2.94
CA ILE A 12 -6.24 -5.17 -1.78
C ILE A 12 -4.95 -5.96 -1.88
N LEU A 13 -3.82 -5.27 -1.72
CA LEU A 13 -2.51 -5.87 -1.50
C LEU A 13 -2.10 -5.73 -0.05
N ILE A 14 -1.62 -6.82 0.54
CA ILE A 14 -0.96 -6.81 1.84
C ILE A 14 0.54 -6.78 1.62
N VAL A 15 1.21 -5.78 2.18
CA VAL A 15 2.62 -5.48 1.93
C VAL A 15 3.37 -5.39 3.25
N GLU A 16 4.59 -5.90 3.32
CA GLU A 16 5.49 -5.63 4.45
C GLU A 16 5.76 -4.13 4.57
N CYS A 17 5.78 -3.64 5.80
CA CYS A 17 6.12 -2.26 6.11
C CYS A 17 7.34 -2.20 7.04
N ASP A 18 8.21 -1.23 6.78
CA ASP A 18 9.36 -0.94 7.65
C ASP A 18 8.88 -0.06 8.80
N ALA A 19 8.98 -0.57 10.04
CA ALA A 19 8.57 0.15 11.25
C ALA A 19 9.38 1.44 11.48
N ALA A 20 10.63 1.50 11.02
CA ALA A 20 11.46 2.70 11.15
C ALA A 20 11.03 3.82 10.18
N LYS A 21 10.23 3.48 9.15
CA LYS A 21 9.83 4.38 8.07
C LYS A 21 8.37 4.18 7.72
N LEU A 22 7.51 4.33 8.73
CA LEU A 22 6.07 4.20 8.53
C LEU A 22 5.58 5.23 7.49
N PRO A 23 4.94 4.77 6.41
CA PRO A 23 4.37 5.63 5.39
C PRO A 23 3.15 6.36 5.94
N ARG A 24 2.88 7.56 5.44
CA ARG A 24 1.64 8.28 5.79
C ARG A 24 0.45 7.52 5.25
N LEU A 25 -0.60 7.37 6.04
CA LEU A 25 -1.90 6.90 5.56
C LEU A 25 -2.33 7.74 4.35
N TYR A 26 -3.02 7.09 3.41
CA TYR A 26 -3.51 7.70 2.18
C TYR A 26 -2.43 8.14 1.19
N SER A 27 -1.16 7.77 1.42
CA SER A 27 -0.08 8.00 0.46
C SER A 27 -0.21 7.13 -0.79
N LYS A 28 0.27 7.65 -1.92
CA LYS A 28 0.35 6.93 -3.20
C LYS A 28 1.43 5.87 -3.12
N VAL A 29 1.08 4.64 -3.51
CA VAL A 29 2.02 3.51 -3.58
C VAL A 29 2.41 3.30 -5.03
N LEU A 30 3.73 3.26 -5.27
CA LEU A 30 4.32 3.05 -6.58
C LEU A 30 5.06 1.72 -6.60
N ASP A 31 5.17 1.11 -7.78
CA ASP A 31 6.06 -0.02 -8.01
C ASP A 31 7.51 0.44 -8.22
N LYS A 32 8.43 -0.53 -8.40
CA LYS A 32 9.85 -0.25 -8.65
C LYS A 32 10.15 0.51 -9.96
N ARG A 33 9.18 0.62 -10.86
CA ARG A 33 9.25 1.35 -12.14
C ARG A 33 8.51 2.68 -12.05
N TRP A 34 8.20 3.17 -10.84
CA TRP A 34 7.43 4.39 -10.59
C TRP A 34 6.01 4.36 -11.16
N LYS A 35 5.44 3.18 -11.42
CA LYS A 35 4.05 3.05 -11.86
C LYS A 35 3.12 3.09 -10.65
N PRO A 36 1.98 3.79 -10.74
CA PRO A 36 0.98 3.79 -9.69
C PRO A 36 0.43 2.38 -9.47
N VAL A 37 0.44 1.93 -8.22
CA VAL A 37 -0.15 0.66 -7.77
C VAL A 37 -1.48 0.91 -7.09
N GLY A 38 -1.55 1.96 -6.26
CA GLY A 38 -2.73 2.25 -5.45
C GLY A 38 -2.46 3.23 -4.33
N LYS A 39 -3.25 3.13 -3.25
CA LYS A 39 -3.17 4.00 -2.08
C LYS A 39 -3.11 3.19 -0.80
N LEU A 40 -2.27 3.61 0.12
CA LEU A 40 -2.23 3.03 1.47
C LEU A 40 -3.51 3.37 2.21
N ILE A 41 -4.23 2.36 2.70
CA ILE A 41 -5.49 2.55 3.44
C ILE A 41 -5.40 2.13 4.91
N ASP A 42 -4.43 1.31 5.28
CA ASP A 42 -4.25 0.87 6.67
C ASP A 42 -2.82 0.39 6.95
N ILE A 43 -2.41 0.45 8.23
CA ILE A 43 -1.18 -0.13 8.78
C ILE A 43 -1.55 -0.90 10.05
N PHE A 44 -1.24 -2.19 10.08
CA PHE A 44 -1.66 -3.08 11.16
C PHE A 44 -0.63 -4.18 11.45
N GLY A 45 -0.86 -4.94 12.52
CA GLY A 45 0.00 -6.07 12.91
C GLY A 45 1.03 -5.67 13.96
N ASN A 46 2.13 -6.44 14.01
CA ASN A 46 3.17 -6.26 15.02
C ASN A 46 3.86 -4.90 14.84
N VAL A 47 4.05 -4.15 15.92
CA VAL A 47 4.68 -2.83 15.92
C VAL A 47 6.12 -2.85 15.38
N THR A 48 6.86 -3.96 15.57
CA THR A 48 8.24 -4.10 15.06
C THR A 48 8.31 -4.55 13.61
N SER A 49 7.24 -5.15 13.08
CA SER A 49 7.17 -5.72 11.73
C SER A 49 5.75 -5.59 11.14
N PRO A 50 5.28 -4.35 10.92
CA PRO A 50 3.90 -4.11 10.51
C PRO A 50 3.63 -4.52 9.06
N TYR A 51 2.36 -4.73 8.77
CA TYR A 51 1.83 -4.85 7.42
C TYR A 51 1.06 -3.59 7.03
N ALA A 52 0.95 -3.37 5.73
CA ALA A 52 0.20 -2.31 5.12
C ALA A 52 -0.85 -2.88 4.16
N ALA A 53 -2.07 -2.36 4.21
CA ALA A 53 -3.09 -2.63 3.20
C ALA A 53 -3.08 -1.53 2.13
N VAL A 54 -2.92 -1.93 0.88
CA VAL A 54 -2.93 -1.03 -0.28
C VAL A 54 -4.16 -1.33 -1.11
N LEU A 55 -5.03 -0.34 -1.28
CA LEU A 55 -6.15 -0.40 -2.20
C LEU A 55 -5.64 -0.17 -3.64
N THR A 56 -5.75 -1.18 -4.48
CA THR A 56 -5.42 -1.17 -5.90
C THR A 56 -6.64 -0.77 -6.74
N ASN A 57 -6.40 -0.21 -7.92
CA ASN A 57 -7.41 0.34 -8.86
C ASN A 57 -7.91 1.74 -8.53
N ILE A 58 -6.97 2.67 -8.35
CA ILE A 58 -7.30 4.08 -8.47
C ILE A 58 -6.92 4.47 -9.89
N GLU A 59 -7.84 4.30 -10.84
CA GLU A 59 -7.96 5.34 -11.86
C GLU A 59 -8.25 6.61 -11.06
N GLU A 60 -7.27 7.50 -10.96
CA GLU A 60 -7.54 8.84 -10.42
C GLU A 60 -8.70 9.36 -11.27
N PRO A 61 -9.89 9.66 -10.71
CA PRO A 61 -10.95 10.25 -11.52
C PRO A 61 -10.33 11.46 -12.19
N SER A 62 -10.28 11.42 -13.52
CA SER A 62 -9.76 12.49 -14.35
C SER A 62 -10.41 13.76 -13.83
N ARG A 63 -9.61 14.64 -13.23
CA ARG A 63 -10.04 15.88 -12.59
C ARG A 63 -11.17 16.51 -13.43
N LEU A 64 -12.38 16.45 -12.91
CA LEU A 64 -13.50 17.25 -13.40
C LEU A 64 -13.20 18.73 -13.11
#